data_AF-A0A4S2N751-F1
#
_entry.id   AF-A0A4S2N751-F1
#
_cell.length_a   1.000
_cell.length_b   1.000
_cell.length_c   1.000
_cell.angle_alpha   90.00
_cell.angle_beta   90.00
_cell.angle_gamma   90.00
#
_symmetry.space_group_name_H-M   'P 1'
#
loop_
_entity.id
_entity.type
_entity.pdbx_description
1 polymer ?
#
loop_
_entity_poly.entity_id
_entity_poly.type
_entity_poly.pdbx_seq_one_letter_code
_entity_poly.pdbx_strand_id
1 'polypeptide(L)'
;MQQPGFTSTPITKTLLTLLLTLSLLLSLTTTKPLLHLQLHPHLFPQHQFHRLLTFQLTYTNSGELFFGILLLYHLRLLERAFGSRKFLSSVLLLWAATSAVIPVLLVATGGRWNYVPAGPTPVLWGLLVAYREVVPAVYTFGVRIGEGEVGVSDKVWVYVVAGQLAAGQGVG
;
A
#
# COMPACT_ATOMS: atom_id res chain seq x y z
N MET A 1 -23.44 -10.86 -11.92
CA MET A 1 -23.34 -9.67 -12.80
C MET A 1 -22.18 -8.81 -12.35
N GLN A 2 -21.02 -8.91 -13.01
CA GLN A 2 -19.88 -8.03 -12.72
C GLN A 2 -20.16 -6.66 -13.33
N GLN A 3 -20.37 -5.63 -12.51
CA GLN A 3 -20.55 -4.28 -13.03
C GLN A 3 -19.22 -3.75 -13.58
N PRO A 4 -19.15 -3.38 -14.88
CA PRO A 4 -17.95 -2.83 -15.48
C PRO A 4 -17.66 -1.43 -14.92
N GLY A 5 -16.39 -1.16 -14.61
CA GLY A 5 -15.90 0.17 -14.21
C GLY A 5 -15.85 0.46 -12.70
N PHE A 6 -15.72 1.75 -12.36
CA PHE A 6 -15.66 2.30 -10.98
C PHE A 6 -17.05 2.58 -10.39
N THR A 7 -18.10 2.02 -10.99
CA THR A 7 -19.47 2.13 -10.50
C THR A 7 -19.53 1.55 -9.09
N SER A 8 -20.05 2.32 -8.12
CA SER A 8 -20.13 2.02 -6.68
C SER A 8 -18.83 2.04 -5.84
N THR A 9 -17.70 2.58 -6.34
CA THR A 9 -16.44 2.67 -5.57
C THR A 9 -15.84 4.08 -5.56
N PRO A 10 -16.52 5.06 -4.93
CA PRO A 10 -16.08 6.45 -4.93
C PRO A 10 -14.72 6.65 -4.24
N ILE A 11 -14.42 5.90 -3.17
CA ILE A 11 -13.19 6.13 -2.38
C ILE A 11 -11.97 5.56 -3.09
N THR A 12 -12.09 4.37 -3.67
CA THR A 12 -10.99 3.81 -4.45
C THR A 12 -10.65 4.72 -5.63
N LYS A 13 -11.67 5.30 -6.27
CA LYS A 13 -11.48 6.29 -7.35
C LYS A 13 -10.77 7.53 -6.85
N THR A 14 -11.20 8.13 -5.74
CA THR A 14 -10.56 9.34 -5.21
C THR A 14 -9.12 9.09 -4.77
N LEU A 15 -8.84 7.97 -4.09
CA LEU A 15 -7.49 7.57 -3.70
C LEU A 15 -6.58 7.37 -4.91
N LEU A 16 -7.05 6.69 -5.96
CA LEU A 16 -6.29 6.51 -7.20
C LEU A 16 -5.99 7.86 -7.87
N THR A 17 -6.99 8.73 -8.01
CA THR A 17 -6.77 10.06 -8.59
C THR A 17 -5.83 10.90 -7.76
N LEU A 18 -5.92 10.82 -6.43
CA LEU A 18 -5.08 11.57 -5.50
C LEU A 18 -3.63 11.09 -5.58
N LEU A 19 -3.38 9.78 -5.62
CA LEU A 19 -2.03 9.24 -5.75
C LEU A 19 -1.40 9.63 -7.08
N LEU A 20 -2.17 9.56 -8.17
CA LEU A 20 -1.70 9.97 -9.49
C LEU A 20 -1.38 11.47 -9.53
N THR A 21 -2.30 12.33 -9.08
CA THR A 21 -2.08 13.78 -9.08
C THR A 21 -0.93 14.18 -8.17
N LEU A 22 -0.82 13.57 -6.98
CA LEU A 22 0.24 13.87 -6.03
C LEU A 22 1.61 13.44 -6.56
N SER A 23 1.68 12.31 -7.26
CA SER A 23 2.92 11.84 -7.88
C SER A 23 3.32 12.69 -9.09
N LEU A 24 2.34 13.17 -9.87
CA LEU A 24 2.58 14.14 -10.95
C LEU A 24 3.06 15.48 -10.39
N LEU A 25 2.39 16.00 -9.35
CA LEU A 25 2.80 17.22 -8.63
C LEU A 25 4.22 17.08 -8.09
N LEU A 26 4.57 15.93 -7.54
CA LEU A 26 5.91 15.63 -7.05
C LEU A 26 6.94 15.45 -8.18
N SER A 27 6.53 15.03 -9.37
CA SER A 27 7.42 14.99 -10.53
C SER A 27 7.70 16.39 -11.08
N LEU A 28 6.73 17.30 -10.97
CA LEU A 28 6.83 18.70 -11.42
C LEU A 28 7.58 19.58 -10.42
N THR A 29 7.32 19.37 -9.14
CA THR A 29 8.02 20.04 -8.06
C THR A 29 9.34 19.30 -7.86
N THR A 30 10.49 19.94 -8.00
CA THR A 30 11.82 19.30 -7.84
C THR A 30 12.13 18.92 -6.38
N THR A 31 11.15 18.41 -5.64
CA THR A 31 11.16 17.99 -4.23
C THR A 31 11.33 16.48 -4.09
N LYS A 32 11.95 15.83 -5.10
CA LYS A 32 12.33 14.40 -5.09
C LYS A 32 13.05 13.94 -3.79
N PRO A 33 13.91 14.73 -3.12
CA PRO A 33 14.59 14.26 -1.91
C PRO A 33 13.81 14.48 -0.60
N LEU A 34 12.65 15.14 -0.59
CA LEU A 34 11.95 15.50 0.65
C LEU A 34 11.11 14.35 1.25
N LEU A 35 10.89 13.26 0.53
CA LEU A 35 9.94 12.21 0.92
C LEU A 35 10.57 10.90 1.39
N HIS A 36 11.87 10.71 1.23
CA HIS A 36 12.56 9.57 1.82
C HIS A 36 12.70 9.79 3.32
N LEU A 37 12.17 8.87 4.12
CA LEU A 37 12.26 8.96 5.58
C LEU A 37 13.62 8.41 6.01
N GLN A 38 14.63 9.28 6.08
CA GLN A 38 15.91 8.97 6.69
C GLN A 38 15.88 9.38 8.17
N LEU A 39 16.05 8.40 9.06
CA LEU A 39 15.96 8.58 10.52
C LEU A 39 17.01 9.53 11.11
N HIS A 40 18.21 9.50 10.55
CA HIS A 40 19.34 10.31 10.96
C HIS A 40 19.79 11.10 9.72
N PRO A 41 19.85 12.46 9.72
CA PRO A 41 19.93 13.39 10.85
C PRO A 41 18.64 14.19 11.17
N HIS A 42 17.46 13.89 10.62
CA HIS A 42 16.34 14.86 10.61
C HIS A 42 15.30 14.70 11.74
N LEU A 43 15.12 13.51 12.34
CA LEU A 43 14.02 13.30 13.30
C LEU A 43 14.31 13.86 14.70
N PHE A 44 15.53 13.66 15.21
CA PHE A 44 15.87 14.07 16.57
C PHE A 44 16.19 15.57 16.73
N PRO A 45 16.94 16.23 15.81
CA PRO A 45 17.29 17.64 16.00
C PRO A 45 16.21 18.63 15.55
N GLN A 46 15.35 18.26 14.58
CA GLN A 46 14.51 19.24 13.85
C GLN A 46 12.99 19.09 14.09
N HIS A 47 12.54 18.12 14.88
CA HIS A 47 11.12 17.93 15.24
C HIS A 47 10.17 17.94 14.01
N GLN A 48 10.61 17.38 12.88
CA GLN A 48 9.85 17.40 11.63
C GLN A 48 8.81 16.27 11.57
N PHE A 49 7.83 16.29 12.48
CA PHE A 49 6.76 15.28 12.56
C PHE A 49 5.88 15.22 11.30
N HIS A 50 5.81 16.30 10.51
CA HIS A 50 5.07 16.32 9.24
C HIS A 50 5.59 15.25 8.26
N ARG A 51 6.87 14.86 8.34
CA ARG A 51 7.45 13.79 7.51
C ARG A 51 6.84 12.42 7.80
N LEU A 52 6.39 12.16 9.04
CA LEU A 52 5.68 10.93 9.40
C LEU A 52 4.30 10.83 8.76
N LEU A 53 3.68 11.95 8.37
CA LEU A 53 2.41 11.93 7.68
C LEU A 53 2.58 11.92 6.16
N THR A 54 3.59 12.61 5.64
CA THR A 54 3.79 12.74 4.20
C THR A 54 4.44 11.53 3.54
N PHE A 55 5.21 10.71 4.27
CA PHE A 55 5.89 9.54 3.67
C PHE A 55 4.93 8.49 3.13
N GLN A 56 3.71 8.40 3.68
CA GLN A 56 2.72 7.42 3.25
C GLN A 56 1.88 7.88 2.05
N LEU A 57 1.95 9.17 1.70
CA LEU A 57 1.02 9.73 0.72
C LEU A 57 1.49 9.55 -0.72
N THR A 58 2.79 9.39 -0.98
CA THR A 58 3.33 9.38 -2.36
C THR A 58 4.43 8.35 -2.52
N TYR A 59 4.45 7.70 -3.69
CA TYR A 59 5.58 6.89 -4.15
C TYR A 59 6.61 7.78 -4.83
N THR A 60 7.89 7.57 -4.54
CA THR A 60 8.99 8.30 -5.21
C THR A 60 9.41 7.64 -6.52
N ASN A 61 9.18 6.33 -6.65
CA ASN A 61 9.52 5.54 -7.82
C ASN A 61 8.28 5.27 -8.70
N SER A 62 8.41 5.49 -10.01
CA SER A 62 7.34 5.23 -10.98
C SER A 62 6.95 3.74 -11.05
N GLY A 63 7.89 2.82 -10.82
CA GLY A 63 7.60 1.38 -10.79
C GLY A 63 6.72 0.99 -9.59
N GLU A 64 7.07 1.48 -8.40
CA GLU A 64 6.29 1.26 -7.18
C GLU A 64 4.91 1.91 -7.27
N LEU A 65 4.82 3.10 -7.87
CA LEU A 65 3.56 3.76 -8.17
C LEU A 65 2.66 2.89 -9.04
N PHE A 66 3.19 2.31 -10.11
CA PHE A 66 2.43 1.46 -11.02
C PHE A 66 1.86 0.24 -10.29
N PHE A 67 2.70 -0.48 -9.53
CA PHE A 67 2.25 -1.63 -8.75
C PHE A 67 1.29 -1.24 -7.62
N GLY A 68 1.50 -0.10 -6.96
CA GLY A 68 0.61 0.42 -5.93
C GLY A 68 -0.79 0.75 -6.45
N ILE A 69 -0.87 1.39 -7.62
CA ILE A 69 -2.15 1.70 -8.30
C ILE A 69 -2.86 0.41 -8.73
N LEU A 70 -2.13 -0.56 -9.30
CA LEU A 70 -2.69 -1.86 -9.64
C LEU A 70 -3.29 -2.55 -8.41
N LEU A 71 -2.59 -2.51 -7.28
CA LEU A 71 -3.05 -3.13 -6.04
C LEU A 71 -4.29 -2.40 -5.48
N LEU A 72 -4.29 -1.07 -5.49
CA LEU A 72 -5.47 -0.26 -5.13
C LEU A 72 -6.66 -0.53 -6.03
N TYR A 73 -6.45 -0.77 -7.32
CA TYR A 73 -7.52 -1.15 -8.24
C TYR A 73 -8.19 -2.46 -7.83
N HIS A 74 -7.43 -3.44 -7.32
CA HIS A 74 -8.00 -4.70 -6.81
C HIS A 74 -8.80 -4.49 -5.50
N LEU A 75 -8.40 -3.51 -4.68
CA LEU A 75 -9.10 -3.14 -3.44
C LEU A 75 -10.50 -2.56 -3.67
N ARG A 76 -10.89 -2.21 -4.91
CA ARG A 76 -12.28 -1.87 -5.26
C ARG A 76 -13.29 -2.94 -4.83
N LEU A 77 -12.87 -4.21 -4.85
CA LEU A 77 -13.69 -5.34 -4.42
C LEU A 77 -13.94 -5.30 -2.91
N LEU A 78 -12.95 -4.85 -2.14
CA LEU A 78 -13.06 -4.66 -0.70
C LEU A 78 -14.00 -3.48 -0.37
N GLU A 79 -13.91 -2.36 -1.11
CA GLU A 79 -14.84 -1.23 -0.92
C GLU A 79 -16.29 -1.66 -1.16
N ARG A 80 -16.56 -2.50 -2.16
CA ARG A 80 -17.90 -3.04 -2.44
C ARG A 80 -18.40 -3.95 -1.33
N ALA A 81 -17.52 -4.74 -0.71
CA ALA A 81 -17.89 -5.66 0.36
C ALA A 81 -18.14 -4.94 1.70
N PHE A 82 -17.33 -3.94 2.04
CA PHE A 82 -17.46 -3.17 3.29
C PHE A 82 -18.48 -2.02 3.20
N GLY A 83 -18.69 -1.49 2.00
CA GLY A 83 -19.31 -0.19 1.80
C GLY A 83 -18.31 0.94 2.03
N SER A 84 -18.52 2.05 1.32
CA SER A 84 -17.59 3.18 1.28
C SER A 84 -17.22 3.73 2.67
N ARG A 85 -18.19 3.95 3.56
CA ARG A 85 -17.91 4.53 4.90
C ARG A 85 -16.94 3.68 5.73
N LYS A 86 -17.15 2.37 5.79
CA LYS A 86 -16.31 1.43 6.56
C LYS A 86 -14.95 1.25 5.91
N PHE A 87 -14.91 1.26 4.58
CA PHE A 87 -13.66 1.21 3.84
C PHE A 87 -12.79 2.44 4.15
N LEU A 88 -13.36 3.65 4.09
CA LEU A 88 -12.63 4.88 4.43
C LEU A 88 -12.08 4.83 5.86
N SER A 89 -12.89 4.42 6.83
CA SER A 89 -12.42 4.32 8.22
C SER A 89 -11.32 3.28 8.38
N SER A 90 -11.36 2.17 7.64
CA SER A 90 -10.29 1.16 7.68
C SER A 90 -8.97 1.68 7.08
N VAL A 91 -9.04 2.44 5.98
CA VAL A 91 -7.87 3.07 5.36
C VAL A 91 -7.27 4.11 6.29
N LEU A 92 -8.08 4.99 6.90
CA LEU A 92 -7.61 5.99 7.86
C LEU A 92 -7.01 5.35 9.12
N LEU A 93 -7.62 4.29 9.63
CA LEU A 93 -7.11 3.57 10.79
C LEU A 93 -5.75 2.95 10.48
N LEU A 94 -5.60 2.29 9.33
CA LEU A 94 -4.33 1.69 8.91
C LEU A 94 -3.26 2.77 8.67
N TRP A 95 -3.64 3.90 8.07
CA TRP A 95 -2.75 5.05 7.90
C TRP A 95 -2.23 5.59 9.23
N ALA A 96 -3.14 5.84 10.19
CA ALA A 96 -2.77 6.30 11.53
C ALA A 96 -1.94 5.26 12.30
N ALA A 97 -2.33 3.98 12.24
CA ALA A 97 -1.63 2.89 12.91
C ALA A 97 -0.21 2.72 12.36
N THR A 98 -0.05 2.70 11.04
CA THR A 98 1.28 2.57 10.41
C THR A 98 2.16 3.79 10.67
N SER A 99 1.57 4.99 10.72
CA SER A 99 2.30 6.21 11.09
C SER A 99 2.82 6.18 12.52
N ALA A 100 2.17 5.47 13.44
CA ALA A 100 2.62 5.29 14.82
C ALA A 100 3.56 4.09 15.00
N VAL A 101 3.29 2.98 14.32
CA VAL A 101 4.06 1.72 14.46
C VAL A 101 5.46 1.85 13.88
N ILE A 102 5.60 2.52 12.73
CA ILE A 102 6.90 2.70 12.05
C ILE A 102 7.92 3.41 12.93
N PRO A 103 7.66 4.61 13.52
CA PRO A 103 8.65 5.26 14.39
C PRO A 103 8.97 4.44 15.64
N VAL A 104 8.01 3.71 16.20
CA VAL A 104 8.25 2.83 17.36
C VAL A 104 9.19 1.68 17.00
N LEU A 105 8.99 1.02 15.86
CA LEU A 105 9.87 -0.03 15.36
C LEU A 105 11.29 0.48 15.08
N LEU A 106 11.39 1.68 14.52
CA LEU A 106 12.67 2.33 14.22
C LEU A 106 13.47 2.66 15.49
N VAL A 107 12.80 3.14 16.55
CA VAL A 107 13.41 3.35 17.87
C VAL A 107 13.81 2.01 18.50
N ALA A 108 12.93 1.00 18.45
CA ALA A 108 13.19 -0.32 19.02
C ALA A 108 14.37 -1.05 18.36
N THR A 109 14.61 -0.80 17.07
CA THR A 109 15.74 -1.38 16.31
C THR A 109 17.05 -0.61 16.48
N GLY A 110 17.07 0.44 17.31
CA GLY A 110 18.27 1.21 17.64
C GLY A 110 18.90 1.91 16.43
N GLY A 111 18.11 2.23 15.40
CA GLY A 111 18.61 2.85 14.17
C GLY A 111 19.42 1.93 13.26
N ARG A 112 19.35 0.61 13.45
CA ARG A 112 20.07 -0.35 12.58
C ARG A 112 19.52 -0.38 11.14
N TRP A 113 18.25 0.01 10.98
CA TRP A 113 17.56 0.17 9.69
C TRP A 113 17.09 1.62 9.56
N ASN A 114 17.99 2.51 9.13
CA ASN A 114 17.74 3.96 9.07
C ASN A 114 16.99 4.43 7.83
N TYR A 115 16.64 3.52 6.93
CA TYR A 115 15.96 3.79 5.67
C TYR A 115 14.59 3.11 5.66
N VAL A 116 13.53 3.90 5.55
CA VAL A 116 12.19 3.40 5.26
C VAL A 116 11.77 3.93 3.89
N PRO A 117 11.43 3.03 2.94
CA PRO A 117 10.98 3.44 1.62
C PRO A 117 9.69 4.25 1.73
N ALA A 118 9.58 5.28 0.88
CA ALA A 118 8.40 6.13 0.83
C ALA A 118 7.24 5.40 0.14
N GLY A 119 6.04 5.49 0.70
CA GLY A 119 4.82 5.00 0.06
C GLY A 119 3.78 4.41 1.03
N PRO A 120 2.51 4.32 0.59
CA PRO A 120 1.43 3.69 1.36
C PRO A 120 1.50 2.15 1.43
N THR A 121 2.67 1.54 1.22
CA THR A 121 2.79 0.07 1.16
C THR A 121 2.35 -0.64 2.42
N PRO A 122 2.64 -0.17 3.65
CA PRO A 122 2.16 -0.83 4.86
C PRO A 122 0.62 -0.81 4.95
N VAL A 123 0.00 0.28 4.47
CA VAL A 123 -1.47 0.42 4.42
C VAL A 123 -2.05 -0.56 3.40
N LEU A 124 -1.45 -0.66 2.21
CA LEU A 124 -1.87 -1.63 1.18
C LEU A 124 -1.77 -3.07 1.68
N TRP A 125 -0.66 -3.42 2.34
CA TRP A 125 -0.47 -4.74 2.95
C TRP A 125 -1.50 -5.02 4.05
N GLY A 126 -1.82 -4.04 4.91
CA GLY A 126 -2.89 -4.18 5.88
C GLY A 126 -4.26 -4.42 5.23
N LEU A 127 -4.57 -3.72 4.15
CA LEU A 127 -5.82 -3.91 3.40
C LEU A 127 -5.87 -5.28 2.68
N LEU A 128 -4.73 -5.84 2.27
CA LEU A 128 -4.67 -7.18 1.69
C LEU A 128 -5.04 -8.28 2.69
N VAL A 129 -4.72 -8.09 3.97
CA VAL A 129 -5.14 -9.02 5.02
C VAL A 129 -6.66 -8.98 5.15
N ALA A 130 -7.26 -7.79 5.19
CA ALA A 130 -8.72 -7.66 5.18
C ALA A 130 -9.36 -8.23 3.90
N TYR A 131 -8.72 -8.04 2.74
CA TYR A 131 -9.15 -8.63 1.47
C TYR A 131 -9.16 -10.17 1.51
N ARG A 132 -8.18 -10.78 2.21
CA ARG A 132 -8.12 -12.24 2.36
C ARG A 132 -9.37 -12.80 3.02
N GLU A 133 -9.82 -12.15 4.10
CA GLU A 133 -10.90 -12.62 4.97
C GLU A 133 -12.28 -12.36 4.37
N VAL A 134 -12.44 -11.22 3.71
CA VAL A 134 -13.77 -10.72 3.32
C VAL A 134 -14.21 -11.26 1.97
N VAL A 135 -13.28 -11.41 1.03
CA VAL A 135 -13.62 -11.82 -0.33
C VAL A 135 -13.56 -13.35 -0.43
N PRO A 136 -14.65 -14.07 -0.73
CA PRO A 136 -14.56 -15.51 -0.93
C PRO A 136 -13.76 -15.83 -2.21
N ALA A 137 -13.06 -16.96 -2.20
CA ALA A 137 -12.38 -17.46 -3.39
C ALA A 137 -13.42 -17.88 -4.44
N VAL A 138 -13.52 -17.12 -5.54
CA VAL A 138 -14.51 -17.39 -6.61
C VAL A 138 -14.07 -18.56 -7.48
N TYR A 139 -12.76 -18.67 -7.72
CA TYR A 139 -12.18 -19.74 -8.50
C TYR A 139 -10.97 -20.33 -7.76
N THR A 140 -10.93 -21.65 -7.69
CA THR A 140 -9.79 -22.43 -7.23
C THR A 140 -9.37 -23.33 -8.38
N PHE A 141 -8.11 -23.26 -8.77
CA PHE A 141 -7.53 -24.18 -9.73
C PHE A 141 -6.54 -25.08 -8.99
N GLY A 142 -6.60 -26.37 -9.24
CA GLY A 142 -5.63 -27.32 -8.74
C GLY A 142 -4.33 -27.15 -9.49
N VAL A 143 -3.28 -26.69 -8.81
CA VAL A 143 -1.92 -26.78 -9.33
C VAL A 143 -1.32 -28.05 -8.76
N ARG A 144 -1.00 -29.00 -9.63
CA ARG A 144 -0.29 -30.21 -9.23
C ARG A 144 1.19 -29.86 -9.06
N ILE A 145 1.69 -29.91 -7.83
CA ILE A 145 3.10 -29.71 -7.52
C ILE A 145 3.61 -31.04 -6.97
N GLY A 146 4.33 -31.79 -7.82
CA GLY A 146 4.74 -33.16 -7.51
C GLY A 146 3.56 -34.12 -7.47
N GLU A 147 3.45 -34.94 -6.42
CA GLU A 147 2.35 -35.90 -6.22
C GLU A 147 1.11 -35.28 -5.55
N GLY A 148 1.20 -34.03 -5.07
CA GLY A 148 0.11 -33.32 -4.38
C GLY A 148 -0.59 -32.30 -5.26
N GLU A 149 -1.92 -32.23 -5.14
CA GLU A 149 -2.72 -31.16 -5.75
C GLU A 149 -2.97 -30.05 -4.72
N VAL A 150 -2.37 -28.88 -4.95
CA VAL A 150 -2.58 -27.70 -4.12
C VAL A 150 -3.64 -26.83 -4.79
N GLY A 151 -4.77 -26.64 -4.12
CA GLY A 151 -5.82 -25.73 -4.56
C GLY A 151 -5.35 -24.28 -4.46
N VAL A 152 -4.96 -23.69 -5.58
CA VAL A 152 -4.54 -22.30 -5.64
C VAL A 152 -5.74 -21.44 -6.05
N SER A 153 -6.00 -20.37 -5.30
CA SER A 153 -7.09 -19.44 -5.61
C SER A 153 -6.64 -18.34 -6.56
N ASP A 154 -7.57 -17.81 -7.36
CA ASP A 154 -7.43 -16.59 -8.19
C ASP A 154 -6.72 -15.43 -7.48
N LYS A 155 -6.91 -15.31 -6.14
CA LYS A 155 -6.25 -14.28 -5.32
C LYS A 155 -4.72 -14.25 -5.43
N VAL A 156 -4.08 -15.32 -5.89
CA VAL A 156 -2.62 -15.38 -6.07
C VAL A 156 -2.10 -14.23 -6.91
N TRP A 157 -2.82 -13.80 -7.96
CA TRP A 157 -2.35 -12.70 -8.79
C TRP A 157 -2.21 -11.39 -8.02
N VAL A 158 -3.12 -11.13 -7.07
CA VAL A 158 -3.06 -9.94 -6.20
C VAL A 158 -1.85 -10.01 -5.26
N TYR A 159 -1.59 -11.19 -4.69
CA TYR A 159 -0.43 -11.39 -3.80
C TYR A 159 0.90 -11.37 -4.53
N VAL A 160 0.96 -11.83 -5.79
CA VAL A 160 2.16 -11.71 -6.63
C VAL A 160 2.49 -10.25 -6.88
N VAL A 161 1.50 -9.42 -7.22
CA VAL A 161 1.69 -7.96 -7.40
C VAL A 161 2.14 -7.30 -6.09
N ALA A 162 1.56 -7.69 -4.96
CA ALA A 162 1.99 -7.21 -3.64
C ALA A 162 3.44 -7.61 -3.31
N GLY A 163 3.83 -8.84 -3.66
CA GLY A 163 5.18 -9.34 -3.52
C GLY A 163 6.18 -8.57 -4.40
N GLN A 164 5.82 -8.28 -5.65
CA GLN A 164 6.64 -7.46 -6.55
C GLN A 164 6.83 -6.03 -6.02
N LEU A 165 5.78 -5.43 -5.46
CA LEU A 165 5.87 -4.13 -4.82
C LEU A 165 6.83 -4.16 -3.61
N ALA A 166 6.70 -5.17 -2.75
CA ALA A 166 7.59 -5.33 -1.60
C ALA A 166 9.06 -5.57 -2.03
N ALA A 167 9.27 -6.39 -3.05
CA ALA A 167 10.60 -6.64 -3.60
C ALA A 167 11.22 -5.38 -4.21
N GLY A 168 10.42 -4.55 -4.90
CA GLY A 168 10.89 -3.28 -5.48
C GLY A 168 11.37 -2.29 -4.42
N GLN A 169 10.77 -2.31 -3.23
CA GLN A 169 11.13 -1.40 -2.14
C GLN A 169 12.34 -1.83 -1.32
N GLY A 170 12.65 -3.14 -1.29
CA GLY A 170 13.78 -3.69 -0.54
C GLY A 170 15.15 -3.50 -1.20
N VAL A 171 15.19 -3.00 -2.44
CA VAL A 171 16.42 -2.87 -3.26
C VAL A 171 16.97 -1.42 -3.25
N GLY A 172 16.36 -0.51 -2.48
CA GLY A 172 16.74 0.90 -2.38
C GLY A 172 17.76 1.24 -1.31
#